data_AF-A0A4S9UYW9-F1
#
_entry.id   AF-A0A4S9UYW9-F1
#
_cell.length_a   1.000
_cell.length_b   1.000
_cell.length_c   1.000
_cell.angle_alpha   90.00
_cell.angle_beta   90.00
_cell.angle_gamma   90.00
#
_symmetry.space_group_name_H-M   'P 1'
#
loop_
_entity.id
_entity.type
_entity.pdbx_description
1 polymer ?
#
loop_
_entity_poly.entity_id
_entity_poly.type
_entity_poly.pdbx_seq_one_letter_code
_entity_poly.pdbx_strand_id
1 'polypeptide(L)'
;MRLSNLIAYALAPLLASATILQNGQVRDIVFPDTSIASVTSNSNWTSFSPNASQISYKGRWDEKHISWWSAPGLKFGFTGDKVAISFGQYTSQAVLIAYRFAGQDWLFTNVTANSTHQLIDASTVGFNLTTQSQKPQTFELRVTNYAYGVQIAGVHLSKGAKLIKIPNCSKKIEIIGDSLSAGQYGTYEGISSYAWGLAEGLGNVEFDITAYPGICLVDQNCWGNAHGQTYQWYRASDTSYRSEIIYGDNPPLWDFRHHQQSDIVVINLGTNDNNTHNNVTNEKYLSSYIDFVGQVHQKYPRAQIILIALWNGFGQVGNTWEQGGAFIEEIQQVYAHYQHAGFVHYFNTTGILQHNDIVSLAWERW
;
A
#
# COMPACT_ATOMS: atom_id res chain seq x y z
N MET A 1 -31.11 -46.52 28.07
CA MET A 1 -30.50 -46.79 26.75
C MET A 1 -29.85 -45.50 26.27
N ARG A 2 -28.51 -45.49 26.25
CA ARG A 2 -27.54 -44.59 25.59
C ARG A 2 -27.69 -43.07 25.72
N LEU A 3 -26.84 -42.53 26.61
CA LEU A 3 -26.20 -41.22 26.46
C LEU A 3 -25.47 -41.14 25.11
N SER A 4 -25.61 -40.03 24.41
CA SER A 4 -24.73 -39.69 23.28
C SER A 4 -24.17 -38.29 23.52
N ASN A 5 -22.88 -38.26 23.84
CA ASN A 5 -22.04 -37.08 23.93
C ASN A 5 -21.96 -36.41 22.56
N LEU A 6 -22.45 -35.18 22.43
CA LEU A 6 -22.08 -34.30 21.33
C LEU A 6 -20.81 -33.55 21.76
N ILE A 7 -19.69 -34.07 21.29
CA ILE A 7 -18.37 -33.42 21.33
C ILE A 7 -18.50 -32.12 20.54
N ALA A 8 -18.42 -30.98 21.24
CA ALA A 8 -18.21 -29.69 20.62
C ALA A 8 -16.81 -29.69 20.01
N TYR A 9 -16.72 -29.76 18.69
CA TYR A 9 -15.49 -29.42 17.98
C TYR A 9 -15.25 -27.92 18.18
N ALA A 10 -14.37 -27.60 19.13
CA ALA A 10 -13.74 -26.30 19.19
C ALA A 10 -12.92 -26.12 17.91
N LEU A 11 -13.49 -25.45 16.92
CA LEU A 11 -12.75 -24.81 15.85
C LEU A 11 -11.88 -23.72 16.52
N ALA A 12 -10.67 -24.10 16.91
CA ALA A 12 -9.63 -23.12 17.14
C ALA A 12 -9.49 -22.31 15.82
N PRO A 13 -9.54 -20.98 15.86
CA PRO A 13 -9.30 -20.20 14.66
C PRO A 13 -7.85 -20.47 14.27
N LEU A 14 -7.64 -21.15 13.14
CA LEU A 14 -6.36 -21.09 12.44
C LEU A 14 -6.14 -19.61 12.14
N LEU A 15 -5.26 -18.98 12.91
CA LEU A 15 -4.78 -17.64 12.65
C LEU A 15 -4.20 -17.65 11.24
N ALA A 16 -4.94 -17.12 10.28
CA ALA A 16 -4.40 -16.84 8.96
C ALA A 16 -3.33 -15.76 9.17
N SER A 17 -2.08 -16.16 9.38
CA SER A 17 -0.94 -15.30 9.13
C SER A 17 -1.06 -14.82 7.68
N ALA A 18 -0.71 -13.57 7.38
CA ALA A 18 -0.50 -13.16 5.99
C ALA A 18 0.59 -14.08 5.39
N THR A 19 0.16 -15.08 4.64
CA THR A 19 1.03 -16.08 4.05
C THR A 19 1.79 -15.42 2.91
N ILE A 20 3.08 -15.15 3.12
CA ILE A 20 3.94 -14.72 2.04
C ILE A 20 4.15 -15.89 1.08
N LEU A 21 4.00 -15.60 -0.22
CA LEU A 21 4.41 -16.51 -1.28
C LEU A 21 5.77 -16.10 -1.83
N GLN A 22 6.67 -17.07 -1.98
CA GLN A 22 7.90 -16.94 -2.76
C GLN A 22 7.80 -17.90 -3.92
N ASN A 23 7.65 -17.36 -5.14
CA ASN A 23 7.38 -18.16 -6.34
C ASN A 23 6.24 -19.16 -6.12
N GLY A 24 5.15 -18.71 -5.47
CA GLY A 24 3.92 -19.50 -5.27
C GLY A 24 3.94 -20.52 -4.17
N GLN A 25 5.10 -20.68 -3.53
CA GLN A 25 5.25 -21.53 -2.39
C GLN A 25 5.13 -20.68 -1.15
N VAL A 26 4.48 -21.21 -0.12
CA VAL A 26 4.49 -20.59 1.20
C VAL A 26 5.94 -20.44 1.62
N ARG A 27 6.36 -19.20 1.85
CA ARG A 27 7.70 -18.94 2.33
C ARG A 27 7.74 -19.29 3.80
N ASP A 28 8.56 -20.28 4.16
CA ASP A 28 8.76 -20.69 5.54
C ASP A 28 9.62 -19.65 6.27
N ILE A 29 8.98 -18.56 6.69
CA ILE A 29 9.57 -17.56 7.57
C ILE A 29 8.73 -17.44 8.82
N VAL A 30 9.43 -17.54 9.95
CA VAL A 30 8.93 -17.10 11.25
C VAL A 30 9.45 -15.68 11.49
N PHE A 31 8.54 -14.71 11.45
CA PHE A 31 8.86 -13.35 11.89
C PHE A 31 8.89 -13.28 13.42
N PRO A 32 9.77 -12.46 14.02
CA PRO A 32 9.78 -12.28 15.46
C PRO A 32 8.43 -11.76 15.96
N ASP A 33 7.96 -12.30 17.08
CA ASP A 33 6.81 -11.73 17.79
C ASP A 33 7.28 -10.52 18.61
N THR A 34 6.82 -9.35 18.19
CA THR A 34 7.12 -8.07 18.83
C THR A 34 6.03 -7.60 19.79
N SER A 35 4.99 -8.42 19.99
CA SER A 35 3.84 -8.10 20.83
C SER A 35 4.25 -7.91 22.29
N ILE A 36 3.69 -6.87 22.92
CA ILE A 36 3.85 -6.59 24.34
C ILE A 36 2.48 -6.31 24.95
N ALA A 37 2.40 -6.39 26.28
CA ALA A 37 1.22 -5.93 27.00
C ALA A 37 0.95 -4.45 26.71
N SER A 38 -0.33 -4.07 26.68
CA SER A 38 -0.75 -2.69 26.43
C SER A 38 -0.03 -1.70 27.35
N VAL A 39 0.42 -0.59 26.77
CA VAL A 39 1.32 0.36 27.43
C VAL A 39 0.62 1.64 27.89
N THR A 40 -0.68 1.81 27.59
CA THR A 40 -1.41 3.07 27.87
C THR A 40 -1.52 3.42 29.34
N SER A 41 -1.48 2.44 30.25
CA SER A 41 -1.48 2.62 31.70
C SER A 41 -0.09 2.43 32.35
N ASN A 42 0.96 2.21 31.55
CA ASN A 42 2.29 1.85 32.06
C ASN A 42 3.18 3.08 32.23
N SER A 43 3.65 3.33 33.46
CA SER A 43 4.49 4.50 33.79
C SER A 43 5.88 4.52 33.13
N ASN A 44 6.30 3.45 32.46
CA ASN A 44 7.57 3.33 31.73
C ASN A 44 7.51 3.85 30.28
N TRP A 45 6.38 4.39 29.85
CA TRP A 45 6.16 4.87 28.50
C TRP A 45 5.67 6.31 28.49
N THR A 46 6.06 7.06 27.46
CA THR A 46 5.41 8.31 27.09
C THR A 46 4.61 8.05 25.82
N SER A 47 3.29 8.20 25.93
CA SER A 47 2.33 7.85 24.88
C SER A 47 1.85 9.09 24.16
N PHE A 48 1.75 8.99 22.84
CA PHE A 48 1.27 10.02 21.94
C PHE A 48 0.02 9.52 21.23
N SER A 49 -1.01 10.38 21.19
CA SER A 49 -2.22 10.13 20.41
C SER A 49 -1.89 9.98 18.92
N PRO A 50 -2.66 9.20 18.14
CA PRO A 50 -2.48 9.12 16.69
C PRO A 50 -2.60 10.48 15.98
N ASN A 51 -3.30 11.45 16.58
CA ASN A 51 -3.38 12.83 16.09
C ASN A 51 -2.11 13.67 16.33
N ALA A 52 -1.04 13.11 16.91
CA ALA A 52 0.17 13.87 17.20
C ALA A 52 0.82 14.36 15.89
N SER A 53 0.95 15.69 15.75
CA SER A 53 1.41 16.35 14.52
C SER A 53 2.85 15.98 14.13
N GLN A 54 3.62 15.43 15.07
CA GLN A 54 4.96 14.91 14.85
C GLN A 54 4.99 13.60 14.06
N ILE A 55 3.89 12.84 14.04
CA ILE A 55 3.77 11.63 13.23
C ILE A 55 3.60 12.05 11.76
N SER A 56 4.40 11.45 10.87
CA SER A 56 4.20 11.61 9.43
C SER A 56 3.58 10.34 8.89
N TYR A 57 2.27 10.40 8.63
CA TYR A 57 1.55 9.37 7.90
C TYR A 57 2.01 9.37 6.43
N LYS A 58 2.38 8.20 5.92
CA LYS A 58 2.85 7.96 4.55
C LYS A 58 1.79 7.14 3.81
N GLY A 59 1.48 7.46 2.56
CA GLY A 59 0.25 6.97 1.94
C GLY A 59 -0.97 7.76 2.39
N ARG A 60 -2.16 7.30 2.01
CA ARG A 60 -3.43 7.96 2.34
C ARG A 60 -4.08 7.30 3.56
N TRP A 61 -4.37 8.12 4.56
CA TRP A 61 -5.01 7.72 5.81
C TRP A 61 -6.27 8.54 6.01
N ASP A 62 -7.32 7.93 6.57
CA ASP A 62 -8.53 8.64 6.93
C ASP A 62 -8.46 9.29 8.31
N GLU A 63 -9.51 10.03 8.68
CA GLU A 63 -9.64 10.73 9.96
C GLU A 63 -9.64 9.80 11.19
N LYS A 64 -9.93 8.51 11.01
CA LYS A 64 -9.84 7.49 12.06
C LYS A 64 -8.44 6.87 12.13
N HIS A 65 -7.49 7.39 11.36
CA HIS A 65 -6.13 6.88 11.20
C HIS A 65 -6.10 5.44 10.71
N ILE A 66 -7.01 5.13 9.78
CA ILE A 66 -7.06 3.86 9.07
C ILE A 66 -6.48 4.06 7.67
N SER A 67 -5.67 3.11 7.22
CA SER A 67 -5.21 3.03 5.83
C SER A 67 -5.35 1.61 5.30
N TRP A 68 -5.40 1.51 3.97
CA TRP A 68 -5.65 0.29 3.19
C TRP A 68 -4.92 0.29 1.85
N TRP A 69 -4.66 1.48 1.29
CA TRP A 69 -3.88 1.63 0.07
C TRP A 69 -2.52 0.96 0.25
N SER A 70 -1.92 0.49 -0.84
CA SER A 70 -0.67 -0.28 -0.75
C SER A 70 0.48 0.52 -0.13
N ALA A 71 1.30 -0.18 0.66
CA ALA A 71 2.48 0.36 1.35
C ALA A 71 2.29 1.65 2.19
N PRO A 72 1.17 1.81 2.93
CA PRO A 72 0.99 2.93 3.83
C PRO A 72 1.90 2.79 5.04
N GLY A 73 2.20 3.88 5.73
CA GLY A 73 3.17 3.84 6.81
C GLY A 73 3.23 5.04 7.72
N LEU A 74 4.21 4.99 8.63
CA LEU A 74 4.54 6.06 9.55
C LEU A 74 6.03 6.38 9.44
N LYS A 75 6.37 7.66 9.59
CA LYS A 75 7.74 8.12 9.75
C LYS A 75 7.82 9.25 10.77
N PHE A 76 8.72 9.12 11.74
CA PHE A 76 8.96 10.14 12.74
C PHE A 76 10.36 10.02 13.33
N GLY A 77 10.80 11.09 13.98
CA GLY A 77 12.00 11.13 14.78
C GLY A 77 11.67 10.90 16.25
N PHE A 78 12.62 10.41 17.03
CA PHE A 78 12.42 10.19 18.45
C PHE A 78 13.72 10.35 19.26
N THR A 79 13.54 10.49 20.57
CA THR A 79 14.60 10.31 21.58
C THR A 79 14.31 9.08 22.42
N GLY A 80 15.24 8.69 23.28
CA GLY A 80 15.09 7.50 24.11
C GLY A 80 15.62 6.27 23.40
N ASP A 81 15.24 5.12 23.92
CA ASP A 81 15.79 3.81 23.58
C ASP A 81 14.76 2.79 23.10
N LYS A 82 13.46 3.12 23.10
CA LYS A 82 12.42 2.21 22.59
C LYS A 82 11.29 2.93 21.88
N VAL A 83 10.72 2.24 20.89
CA VAL A 83 9.53 2.66 20.14
C VAL A 83 8.55 1.49 20.12
N ALA A 84 7.30 1.77 20.48
CA ALA A 84 6.20 0.84 20.32
C ALA A 84 5.01 1.52 19.63
N ILE A 85 4.22 0.74 18.91
CA ILE A 85 3.03 1.18 18.18
C ILE A 85 1.84 0.35 18.66
N SER A 86 0.73 1.02 18.97
CA SER A 86 -0.54 0.36 19.25
C SER A 86 -1.43 0.40 18.01
N PHE A 87 -2.06 -0.72 17.70
CA PHE A 87 -2.96 -0.90 16.57
C PHE A 87 -4.41 -0.93 17.06
N GLY A 88 -5.28 -0.23 16.35
CA GLY A 88 -6.69 -0.08 16.71
C GLY A 88 -7.55 -1.28 16.29
N GLN A 89 -8.80 -1.27 16.73
CA GLN A 89 -9.78 -2.33 16.49
C GLN A 89 -10.07 -2.60 15.01
N TYR A 90 -9.86 -1.63 14.12
CA TYR A 90 -10.11 -1.78 12.69
C TYR A 90 -8.92 -2.34 11.91
N THR A 91 -7.85 -2.75 12.59
CA THR A 91 -6.72 -3.46 11.98
C THR A 91 -7.14 -4.87 11.60
N SER A 92 -6.84 -5.30 10.38
CA SER A 92 -7.04 -6.67 9.93
C SER A 92 -6.24 -7.65 10.81
N GLN A 93 -6.63 -8.92 10.82
CA GLN A 93 -5.87 -9.95 11.53
C GLN A 93 -4.56 -10.23 10.79
N ALA A 94 -3.47 -10.35 11.57
CA ALA A 94 -2.13 -10.71 11.09
C ALA A 94 -1.64 -9.87 9.89
N VAL A 95 -1.81 -8.55 9.96
CA VAL A 95 -1.20 -7.61 9.02
C VAL A 95 0.31 -7.71 9.16
N LEU A 96 1.01 -8.00 8.07
CA LEU A 96 2.46 -7.92 8.04
C LEU A 96 2.89 -6.46 7.85
N ILE A 97 3.74 -6.00 8.76
CA ILE A 97 4.42 -4.71 8.64
C ILE A 97 5.91 -4.92 8.44
N ALA A 98 6.53 -4.04 7.66
CA ALA A 98 7.95 -3.80 7.64
C ALA A 98 8.26 -2.57 8.49
N TYR A 99 9.30 -2.62 9.30
CA TYR A 99 9.76 -1.50 10.11
C TYR A 99 11.27 -1.44 10.15
N ARG A 100 11.84 -0.26 10.39
CA ARG A 100 13.29 -0.10 10.53
C ARG A 100 13.67 1.03 11.47
N PHE A 101 14.86 0.87 12.03
CA PHE A 101 15.58 1.90 12.75
C PHE A 101 16.48 2.67 11.77
N ALA A 102 16.30 3.99 11.69
CA ALA A 102 17.05 4.85 10.79
C ALA A 102 17.03 4.33 9.34
N GLY A 103 18.21 4.20 8.72
CA GLY A 103 18.38 3.62 7.39
C GLY A 103 18.84 2.17 7.39
N GLN A 104 18.63 1.42 8.48
CA GLN A 104 18.94 -0.01 8.54
C GLN A 104 17.97 -0.84 7.68
N ASP A 105 18.28 -2.12 7.52
CA ASP A 105 17.45 -3.08 6.82
C ASP A 105 16.05 -3.20 7.44
N TRP A 106 15.08 -3.57 6.61
CA TRP A 106 13.71 -3.81 7.05
C TRP A 106 13.63 -5.07 7.92
N LEU A 107 13.00 -4.91 9.09
CA LEU A 107 12.52 -5.98 9.94
C LEU A 107 11.02 -6.14 9.75
N PHE A 108 10.50 -7.30 10.13
CA PHE A 108 9.13 -7.68 9.84
C PHE A 108 8.45 -8.30 11.06
N THR A 109 7.15 -8.04 11.22
CA THR A 109 6.32 -8.66 12.26
C THR A 109 4.86 -8.63 11.83
N ASN A 110 4.09 -9.62 12.27
CA ASN A 110 2.64 -9.60 12.15
C ASN A 110 2.05 -8.76 13.29
N VAL A 111 1.00 -7.99 12.99
CA VAL A 111 0.23 -7.20 13.96
C VAL A 111 -1.25 -7.47 13.79
N THR A 112 -2.06 -7.15 14.80
CA THR A 112 -3.50 -7.42 14.77
C THR A 112 -4.31 -6.35 15.49
N ALA A 113 -5.63 -6.44 15.42
CA ALA A 113 -6.53 -5.54 16.13
C ALA A 113 -6.23 -5.49 17.63
N ASN A 114 -6.18 -4.27 18.18
CA ASN A 114 -5.99 -4.00 19.62
C ASN A 114 -4.68 -4.56 20.22
N SER A 115 -3.64 -4.76 19.41
CA SER A 115 -2.31 -5.16 19.88
C SER A 115 -1.36 -3.96 20.04
N THR A 116 -0.34 -4.13 20.88
CA THR A 116 0.79 -3.19 20.99
C THR A 116 2.07 -3.94 20.69
N HIS A 117 2.93 -3.38 19.85
CA HIS A 117 4.19 -4.00 19.44
C HIS A 117 5.37 -3.08 19.73
N GLN A 118 6.40 -3.59 20.42
CA GLN A 118 7.68 -2.89 20.58
C GLN A 118 8.59 -3.22 19.40
N LEU A 119 8.88 -2.21 18.59
CA LEU A 119 9.55 -2.38 17.31
C LEU A 119 11.02 -1.97 17.37
N ILE A 120 11.37 -1.02 18.24
CA ILE A 120 12.75 -0.61 18.46
C ILE A 120 13.08 -0.74 19.94
N ASP A 121 14.29 -1.21 20.24
CA ASP A 121 14.94 -1.12 21.55
C ASP A 121 16.47 -0.89 21.43
N ALA A 122 17.17 -0.77 22.57
CA ALA A 122 18.61 -0.56 22.60
C ALA A 122 19.46 -1.72 22.00
N SER A 123 18.86 -2.90 21.80
CA SER A 123 19.50 -4.05 21.15
C SER A 123 19.29 -4.07 19.64
N THR A 124 18.43 -3.19 19.10
CA THR A 124 18.18 -3.09 17.66
C THR A 124 19.48 -2.81 16.91
N VAL A 125 19.70 -3.55 15.82
CA VAL A 125 20.89 -3.40 14.98
C VAL A 125 21.05 -1.94 14.53
N GLY A 126 22.27 -1.42 14.65
CA GLY A 126 22.59 -0.04 14.31
C GLY A 126 22.27 1.01 15.39
N PHE A 127 21.53 0.66 16.45
CA PHE A 127 21.13 1.62 17.50
C PHE A 127 22.35 2.35 18.10
N ASN A 128 23.35 1.57 18.54
CA ASN A 128 24.59 2.07 19.15
C ASN A 128 25.57 2.73 18.15
N LEU A 129 25.24 2.76 16.86
CA LEU A 129 26.05 3.39 15.81
C LEU A 129 25.60 4.82 15.48
N THR A 130 24.54 5.32 16.13
CA THR A 130 23.98 6.65 15.86
C THR A 130 24.97 7.76 16.19
N THR A 131 25.45 8.49 15.18
CA THR A 131 26.30 9.67 15.36
C THR A 131 25.47 10.92 15.70
N GLN A 132 26.12 11.98 16.22
CA GLN A 132 25.44 13.24 16.52
C GLN A 132 24.78 13.88 15.28
N SER A 133 25.39 13.71 14.10
CA SER A 133 24.85 14.22 12.83
C SER A 133 23.59 13.49 12.36
N GLN A 134 23.36 12.28 12.87
CA GLN A 134 22.21 11.43 12.54
C GLN A 134 21.07 11.55 13.58
N LYS A 135 21.19 12.44 14.56
CA LYS A 135 20.12 12.73 15.52
C LYS A 135 19.15 13.78 14.97
N PRO A 136 17.84 13.70 15.29
CA PRO A 136 17.21 12.65 16.10
C PRO A 136 17.18 11.30 15.36
N GLN A 137 17.14 10.21 16.13
CA GLN A 137 16.92 8.88 15.58
C GLN A 137 15.60 8.85 14.82
N THR A 138 15.52 8.10 13.74
CA THR A 138 14.28 7.98 12.95
C THR A 138 13.74 6.56 12.98
N PHE A 139 12.42 6.47 12.93
CA PHE A 139 11.68 5.23 12.81
C PHE A 139 10.82 5.30 11.55
N GLU A 140 10.76 4.20 10.81
CA GLU A 140 9.84 4.05 9.69
C GLU A 140 9.11 2.71 9.78
N LEU A 141 7.82 2.72 9.49
CA LEU A 141 6.95 1.56 9.38
C LEU A 141 6.19 1.63 8.07
N ARG A 142 5.99 0.49 7.42
CA ARG A 142 5.17 0.31 6.22
C ARG A 142 4.35 -0.98 6.33
N VAL A 143 3.07 -0.95 6.01
CA VAL A 143 2.29 -2.19 5.85
C VAL A 143 2.68 -2.82 4.53
N THR A 144 3.07 -4.09 4.55
CA THR A 144 3.47 -4.76 3.32
C THR A 144 2.26 -5.27 2.56
N ASN A 145 1.21 -5.69 3.27
CA ASN A 145 0.10 -6.38 2.64
C ASN A 145 -0.75 -5.47 1.73
N TYR A 146 -1.16 -5.99 0.58
CA TYR A 146 -2.22 -5.39 -0.23
C TYR A 146 -3.59 -5.69 0.38
N ALA A 147 -4.56 -4.78 0.24
CA ALA A 147 -5.97 -4.96 0.66
C ALA A 147 -6.21 -5.26 2.16
N TYR A 148 -5.19 -5.15 3.02
CA TYR A 148 -5.35 -5.26 4.47
C TYR A 148 -5.43 -3.86 5.08
N GLY A 149 -6.39 -3.67 5.99
CA GLY A 149 -6.56 -2.41 6.72
C GLY A 149 -5.69 -2.38 7.97
N VAL A 150 -5.06 -1.24 8.26
CA VAL A 150 -4.36 -0.98 9.53
C VAL A 150 -4.93 0.27 10.18
N GLN A 151 -5.07 0.27 11.50
CA GLN A 151 -5.42 1.47 12.27
C GLN A 151 -4.34 1.79 13.29
N ILE A 152 -3.87 3.03 13.35
CA ILE A 152 -2.95 3.47 14.39
C ILE A 152 -3.73 4.00 15.60
N ALA A 153 -3.54 3.36 16.76
CA ALA A 153 -4.13 3.76 18.03
C ALA A 153 -3.18 4.58 18.91
N GLY A 154 -1.87 4.55 18.65
CA GLY A 154 -0.91 5.39 19.37
C GLY A 154 0.55 5.04 19.08
N VAL A 155 1.42 6.01 19.38
CA VAL A 155 2.88 5.86 19.36
C VAL A 155 3.40 5.97 20.79
N HIS A 156 4.32 5.11 21.18
CA HIS A 156 4.82 5.02 22.55
C HIS A 156 6.34 5.01 22.54
N LEU A 157 6.95 5.91 23.31
CA LEU A 157 8.39 6.04 23.43
C LEU A 157 8.82 5.77 24.88
N SER A 158 10.13 5.68 25.12
CA SER A 158 10.69 5.65 26.48
C SER A 158 10.11 6.75 27.36
N LYS A 159 9.98 6.50 28.67
CA LYS A 159 9.52 7.52 29.62
C LYS A 159 10.34 8.81 29.49
N GLY A 160 9.65 9.94 29.29
CA GLY A 160 10.27 11.26 29.13
C GLY A 160 10.87 11.53 27.75
N ALA A 161 10.79 10.57 26.81
CA ALA A 161 11.22 10.77 25.45
C ALA A 161 10.29 11.70 24.67
N LYS A 162 10.81 12.25 23.57
CA LYS A 162 10.13 13.18 22.69
C LYS A 162 9.90 12.55 21.34
N LEU A 163 8.67 12.71 20.84
CA LEU A 163 8.32 12.49 19.45
C LEU A 163 8.67 13.73 18.64
N ILE A 164 9.31 13.55 17.48
CA ILE A 164 9.89 14.63 16.69
C ILE A 164 9.41 14.52 15.24
N LYS A 165 8.93 15.62 14.66
CA LYS A 165 8.52 15.68 13.26
C LYS A 165 9.74 15.57 12.35
N ILE A 166 9.68 14.67 11.38
CA ILE A 166 10.63 14.64 10.26
C ILE A 166 10.01 15.42 9.10
N PRO A 167 10.73 16.38 8.50
CA PRO A 167 10.26 17.08 7.30
C PRO A 167 9.95 16.09 6.17
N ASN A 168 8.88 16.34 5.44
CA ASN A 168 8.62 15.62 4.21
C ASN A 168 9.64 16.02 3.14
N CYS A 169 9.86 15.13 2.19
CA CYS A 169 10.61 15.45 0.98
C CYS A 169 9.86 16.52 0.16
N SER A 170 10.61 17.37 -0.54
CA SER A 170 10.01 18.48 -1.31
C SER A 170 9.23 18.03 -2.54
N LYS A 171 9.50 16.80 -3.03
CA LYS A 171 8.89 16.20 -4.21
C LYS A 171 8.03 15.02 -3.85
N LYS A 172 6.95 14.81 -4.61
CA LYS A 172 6.04 13.67 -4.41
C LYS A 172 5.69 12.98 -5.72
N ILE A 173 5.66 11.66 -5.70
CA ILE A 173 5.14 10.80 -6.77
C ILE A 173 3.91 10.03 -6.27
N GLU A 174 2.89 9.87 -7.10
CA GLU A 174 1.76 8.98 -6.81
C GLU A 174 1.64 7.93 -7.92
N ILE A 175 1.54 6.67 -7.51
CA ILE A 175 1.30 5.57 -8.43
C ILE A 175 -0.15 5.14 -8.25
N ILE A 176 -0.95 5.28 -9.30
CA ILE A 176 -2.35 4.85 -9.35
C ILE A 176 -2.40 3.56 -10.17
N GLY A 177 -2.94 2.48 -9.59
CA GLY A 177 -2.97 1.21 -10.31
C GLY A 177 -3.86 0.13 -9.73
N ASP A 178 -3.63 -1.09 -10.21
CA ASP A 178 -4.35 -2.30 -9.82
C ASP A 178 -3.48 -3.26 -8.99
N SER A 179 -3.72 -4.58 -9.10
CA SER A 179 -2.94 -5.62 -8.42
C SER A 179 -1.45 -5.54 -8.68
N LEU A 180 -1.03 -5.15 -9.88
CA LEU A 180 0.39 -5.09 -10.27
C LEU A 180 1.10 -3.99 -9.48
N SER A 181 0.47 -2.83 -9.35
CA SER A 181 0.99 -1.71 -8.56
C SER A 181 0.84 -1.93 -7.06
N ALA A 182 -0.18 -2.68 -6.64
CA ALA A 182 -0.37 -3.05 -5.24
C ALA A 182 0.64 -4.10 -4.75
N GLY A 183 1.35 -4.77 -5.67
CA GLY A 183 2.32 -5.83 -5.36
C GLY A 183 1.68 -7.18 -5.11
N GLN A 184 0.49 -7.45 -5.67
CA GLN A 184 -0.23 -8.69 -5.42
C GLN A 184 0.64 -9.92 -5.69
N TYR A 185 0.64 -10.86 -4.74
CA TYR A 185 1.44 -12.10 -4.74
C TYR A 185 2.97 -11.93 -4.63
N GLY A 186 3.48 -10.69 -4.56
CA GLY A 186 4.87 -10.38 -4.26
C GLY A 186 5.33 -10.98 -2.93
N THR A 187 6.61 -11.36 -2.83
CA THR A 187 7.19 -11.95 -1.60
C THR A 187 7.13 -11.02 -0.39
N TYR A 188 6.95 -9.72 -0.59
CA TYR A 188 6.58 -8.78 0.48
C TYR A 188 5.51 -7.81 0.00
N GLU A 189 4.67 -8.30 -0.91
CA GLU A 189 3.56 -7.59 -1.50
C GLU A 189 3.90 -6.13 -1.90
N GLY A 190 3.23 -5.14 -1.30
CA GLY A 190 3.34 -3.72 -1.64
C GLY A 190 4.76 -3.19 -1.60
N ILE A 191 5.58 -3.56 -0.61
CA ILE A 191 6.96 -3.06 -0.51
C ILE A 191 7.95 -3.77 -1.46
N SER A 192 7.48 -4.81 -2.15
CA SER A 192 8.22 -5.51 -3.21
C SER A 192 7.65 -5.24 -4.60
N SER A 193 6.64 -4.39 -4.70
CA SER A 193 6.03 -4.02 -5.98
C SER A 193 7.00 -3.17 -6.82
N TYR A 194 6.80 -3.16 -8.15
CA TYR A 194 7.52 -2.22 -9.02
C TYR A 194 7.21 -0.76 -8.65
N ALA A 195 5.99 -0.48 -8.17
CA ALA A 195 5.57 0.85 -7.74
C ALA A 195 6.40 1.32 -6.54
N TRP A 196 6.64 0.44 -5.58
CA TRP A 196 7.56 0.69 -4.48
C TRP A 196 8.99 0.87 -4.98
N GLY A 197 9.49 -0.03 -5.81
CA GLY A 197 10.85 0.04 -6.36
C GLY A 197 11.12 1.34 -7.12
N LEU A 198 10.15 1.80 -7.92
CA LEU A 198 10.21 3.08 -8.61
C LEU A 198 10.26 4.25 -7.62
N ALA A 199 9.33 4.28 -6.67
CA ALA A 199 9.19 5.42 -5.77
C ALA A 199 10.35 5.53 -4.77
N GLU A 200 10.78 4.41 -4.19
CA GLU A 200 11.91 4.34 -3.27
C GLU A 200 13.23 4.62 -4.01
N GLY A 201 13.40 4.02 -5.21
CA GLY A 201 14.62 4.14 -6.01
C GLY A 201 14.89 5.54 -6.55
N LEU A 202 13.87 6.40 -6.68
CA LEU A 202 14.08 7.83 -6.97
C LEU A 202 14.83 8.55 -5.85
N GLY A 203 14.68 8.08 -4.61
CA GLY A 203 15.25 8.69 -3.41
C GLY A 203 14.72 10.09 -3.14
N ASN A 204 14.70 10.51 -1.86
CA ASN A 204 14.32 11.88 -1.48
C ASN A 204 12.99 12.38 -2.07
N VAL A 205 12.01 11.50 -2.23
CA VAL A 205 10.63 11.80 -2.63
C VAL A 205 9.65 11.23 -1.61
N GLU A 206 8.52 11.92 -1.44
CA GLU A 206 7.34 11.32 -0.83
C GLU A 206 6.60 10.49 -1.88
N PHE A 207 5.88 9.48 -1.45
CA PHE A 207 5.04 8.72 -2.38
C PHE A 207 3.83 8.06 -1.74
N ASP A 208 2.80 7.93 -2.57
CA ASP A 208 1.58 7.17 -2.31
C ASP A 208 1.41 6.10 -3.40
N ILE A 209 1.02 4.88 -3.01
CA ILE A 209 0.65 3.81 -3.95
C ILE A 209 -0.87 3.59 -3.82
N THR A 210 -1.62 4.31 -4.64
CA THR A 210 -3.08 4.30 -4.69
C THR A 210 -3.54 3.18 -5.62
N ALA A 211 -3.33 1.94 -5.17
CA ALA A 211 -3.59 0.74 -5.96
C ALA A 211 -4.37 -0.33 -5.19
N TYR A 212 -5.23 -1.07 -5.90
CA TYR A 212 -6.06 -2.13 -5.33
C TYR A 212 -6.23 -3.33 -6.29
N PRO A 213 -6.05 -4.58 -5.85
CA PRO A 213 -6.22 -5.75 -6.70
C PRO A 213 -7.61 -5.90 -7.33
N GLY A 214 -7.64 -6.25 -8.62
CA GLY A 214 -8.88 -6.50 -9.36
C GLY A 214 -9.67 -5.23 -9.74
N ILE A 215 -9.21 -4.03 -9.33
CA ILE A 215 -9.90 -2.79 -9.64
C ILE A 215 -9.80 -2.46 -11.13
N CYS A 216 -10.90 -1.98 -11.71
CA CYS A 216 -10.92 -1.38 -13.04
C CYS A 216 -10.60 0.11 -12.98
N LEU A 217 -10.21 0.71 -14.10
CA LEU A 217 -10.24 2.16 -14.26
C LEU A 217 -11.69 2.67 -14.20
N VAL A 218 -12.56 2.06 -15.00
CA VAL A 218 -13.97 2.41 -15.13
C VAL A 218 -14.71 2.14 -13.83
N ASP A 219 -15.54 3.08 -13.37
CA ASP A 219 -16.38 2.88 -12.21
C ASP A 219 -17.52 1.88 -12.51
N GLN A 220 -17.29 0.64 -12.07
CA GLN A 220 -18.25 -0.46 -12.10
C GLN A 220 -17.77 -1.58 -11.18
N ASN A 221 -18.59 -2.62 -11.02
CA ASN A 221 -18.13 -3.80 -10.32
C ASN A 221 -17.07 -4.54 -11.15
N CYS A 222 -15.88 -4.75 -10.59
CA CYS A 222 -14.81 -5.54 -11.21
C CYS A 222 -14.22 -6.52 -10.21
N TRP A 223 -14.42 -7.82 -10.44
CA TRP A 223 -13.93 -8.89 -9.57
C TRP A 223 -14.38 -8.73 -8.09
N GLY A 224 -15.59 -8.22 -7.87
CA GLY A 224 -16.13 -7.97 -6.53
C GLY A 224 -15.77 -6.61 -5.93
N ASN A 225 -14.93 -5.80 -6.60
CA ASN A 225 -14.75 -4.39 -6.26
C ASN A 225 -16.01 -3.63 -6.64
N ALA A 226 -16.76 -3.08 -5.69
CA ALA A 226 -18.00 -2.35 -6.00
C ALA A 226 -17.80 -1.15 -6.92
N HIS A 227 -16.62 -0.53 -6.87
CA HIS A 227 -16.27 0.67 -7.60
C HIS A 227 -14.91 0.58 -8.28
N GLY A 228 -14.74 1.32 -9.37
CA GLY A 228 -13.47 1.47 -10.10
C GLY A 228 -12.64 2.66 -9.62
N GLN A 229 -11.47 2.85 -10.24
CA GLN A 229 -10.54 3.91 -9.79
C GLN A 229 -11.04 5.33 -10.04
N THR A 230 -11.83 5.54 -11.08
CA THR A 230 -12.50 6.83 -11.32
C THR A 230 -13.37 7.29 -10.15
N TYR A 231 -13.83 6.37 -9.30
CA TYR A 231 -14.49 6.66 -8.02
C TYR A 231 -13.53 6.57 -6.83
N GLN A 232 -12.83 5.43 -6.67
CA GLN A 232 -12.04 5.14 -5.46
C GLN A 232 -10.83 6.06 -5.29
N TRP A 233 -10.27 6.62 -6.37
CA TRP A 233 -9.14 7.55 -6.29
C TRP A 233 -9.50 8.85 -5.56
N TYR A 234 -10.77 9.18 -5.41
CA TYR A 234 -11.22 10.33 -4.60
C TYR A 234 -11.36 10.00 -3.12
N ARG A 235 -11.07 8.78 -2.69
CA ARG A 235 -11.33 8.29 -1.33
C ARG A 235 -10.06 8.08 -0.53
N ALA A 236 -10.19 8.27 0.77
CA ALA A 236 -9.19 7.89 1.76
C ALA A 236 -9.33 6.42 2.17
N SER A 237 -10.51 5.80 1.98
CA SER A 237 -10.83 4.37 2.24
C SER A 237 -11.17 3.61 0.94
N ASP A 238 -10.99 2.28 0.91
CA ASP A 238 -11.40 1.41 -0.21
C ASP A 238 -12.91 1.21 -0.20
N THR A 239 -13.40 0.42 -1.15
CA THR A 239 -14.79 -0.06 -1.18
C THR A 239 -14.87 -1.56 -0.94
N SER A 240 -13.94 -2.12 -0.17
CA SER A 240 -14.00 -3.52 0.27
C SER A 240 -15.13 -3.73 1.29
N TYR A 241 -15.52 -4.99 1.51
CA TYR A 241 -16.51 -5.35 2.53
C TYR A 241 -16.15 -4.82 3.94
N ARG A 242 -14.86 -4.79 4.29
CA ARG A 242 -14.38 -4.22 5.56
C ARG A 242 -14.68 -2.72 5.63
N SER A 243 -14.40 -1.98 4.55
CA SER A 243 -14.70 -0.55 4.50
C SER A 243 -16.20 -0.29 4.53
N GLU A 244 -17.00 -1.11 3.85
CA GLU A 244 -18.46 -1.07 3.93
C GLU A 244 -18.99 -1.26 5.36
N ILE A 245 -18.40 -2.18 6.14
CA ILE A 245 -18.74 -2.32 7.58
C ILE A 245 -18.45 -1.02 8.36
N ILE A 246 -17.37 -0.32 8.03
CA ILE A 246 -16.90 0.86 8.80
C ILE A 246 -17.61 2.14 8.36
N TYR A 247 -17.92 2.27 7.07
CA TYR A 247 -18.33 3.51 6.41
C TYR A 247 -19.60 3.41 5.57
N GLY A 248 -20.13 2.20 5.35
CA GLY A 248 -21.24 1.97 4.42
C GLY A 248 -20.87 2.31 2.98
N ASP A 249 -21.80 2.94 2.27
CA ASP A 249 -21.69 3.36 0.87
C ASP A 249 -20.97 4.71 0.69
N ASN A 250 -20.59 5.39 1.77
CA ASN A 250 -19.96 6.69 1.74
C ASN A 250 -18.59 6.72 2.45
N PRO A 251 -17.56 6.04 1.87
CA PRO A 251 -16.21 6.08 2.42
C PRO A 251 -15.65 7.52 2.43
N PRO A 252 -14.79 7.87 3.41
CA PRO A 252 -14.25 9.22 3.54
C PRO A 252 -13.55 9.70 2.26
N LEU A 253 -13.78 10.95 1.89
CA LEU A 253 -13.09 11.60 0.78
C LEU A 253 -11.63 11.87 1.13
N TRP A 254 -10.76 11.76 0.13
CA TRP A 254 -9.38 12.22 0.23
C TRP A 254 -9.33 13.74 0.02
N ASP A 255 -8.84 14.48 1.01
CA ASP A 255 -8.67 15.92 0.87
C ASP A 255 -7.34 16.26 0.20
N PHE A 256 -7.39 16.40 -1.12
CA PHE A 256 -6.24 16.78 -1.93
C PHE A 256 -5.57 18.10 -1.51
N ARG A 257 -6.32 19.06 -0.94
CA ARG A 257 -5.79 20.39 -0.59
C ARG A 257 -4.99 20.38 0.71
N HIS A 258 -5.34 19.49 1.63
CA HIS A 258 -4.65 19.36 2.92
C HIS A 258 -3.41 18.48 2.85
N HIS A 259 -3.20 17.78 1.74
CA HIS A 259 -2.05 16.89 1.54
C HIS A 259 -1.09 17.44 0.49
N GLN A 260 0.18 17.01 0.59
CA GLN A 260 1.19 17.36 -0.41
C GLN A 260 0.74 16.89 -1.80
N GLN A 261 0.79 17.84 -2.73
CA GLN A 261 0.44 17.66 -4.13
C GLN A 261 1.51 16.82 -4.84
N SER A 262 1.09 15.91 -5.70
CA SER A 262 2.01 15.06 -6.48
C SER A 262 2.64 15.88 -7.61
N ASP A 263 3.96 15.79 -7.77
CA ASP A 263 4.71 16.37 -8.89
C ASP A 263 4.72 15.41 -10.11
N ILE A 264 4.65 14.11 -9.84
CA ILE A 264 4.54 13.05 -10.85
C ILE A 264 3.37 12.14 -10.47
N VAL A 265 2.54 11.78 -11.44
CA VAL A 265 1.55 10.72 -11.30
C VAL A 265 1.83 9.64 -12.33
N VAL A 266 1.92 8.40 -11.90
CA VAL A 266 2.07 7.24 -12.78
C VAL A 266 0.77 6.46 -12.76
N ILE A 267 0.18 6.20 -13.93
CA ILE A 267 -1.08 5.46 -14.04
C ILE A 267 -0.82 4.15 -14.78
N ASN A 268 -1.12 3.04 -14.10
CA ASN A 268 -1.06 1.69 -14.64
C ASN A 268 -2.38 0.97 -14.33
N LEU A 269 -3.37 1.21 -15.19
CA LEU A 269 -4.74 0.73 -15.06
C LEU A 269 -5.29 0.27 -16.42
N GLY A 270 -6.16 -0.73 -16.37
CA GLY A 270 -6.84 -1.28 -17.55
C GLY A 270 -6.79 -2.81 -17.64
N THR A 271 -5.95 -3.47 -16.83
CA THR A 271 -5.79 -4.93 -16.83
C THR A 271 -7.13 -5.62 -16.57
N ASN A 272 -7.86 -5.11 -15.57
CA ASN A 272 -9.17 -5.64 -15.20
C ASN A 272 -10.30 -5.10 -16.08
N ASP A 273 -10.09 -4.03 -16.83
CA ASP A 273 -11.05 -3.57 -17.85
C ASP A 273 -10.97 -4.47 -19.09
N ASN A 274 -9.76 -4.96 -19.44
CA ASN A 274 -9.49 -5.76 -20.63
C ASN A 274 -9.81 -7.26 -20.46
N ASN A 275 -11.06 -7.61 -20.20
CA ASN A 275 -11.53 -9.00 -20.22
C ASN A 275 -13.04 -9.12 -20.50
N THR A 276 -13.46 -10.30 -20.90
CA THR A 276 -14.86 -10.60 -21.22
C THR A 276 -15.76 -10.70 -19.98
N HIS A 277 -15.20 -10.92 -18.78
CA HIS A 277 -15.97 -11.03 -17.54
C HIS A 277 -16.53 -9.67 -17.10
N ASN A 278 -15.69 -8.64 -17.03
CA ASN A 278 -16.08 -7.28 -16.68
C ASN A 278 -16.73 -6.53 -17.85
N ASN A 279 -16.50 -7.00 -19.09
CA ASN A 279 -17.19 -6.56 -20.31
C ASN A 279 -17.15 -5.03 -20.52
N VAL A 280 -16.00 -4.41 -20.25
CA VAL A 280 -15.75 -3.00 -20.55
C VAL A 280 -15.41 -2.86 -22.03
N THR A 281 -16.12 -2.01 -22.76
CA THR A 281 -15.80 -1.74 -24.17
C THR A 281 -14.61 -0.80 -24.29
N ASN A 282 -13.89 -0.88 -25.41
CA ASN A 282 -12.76 0.02 -25.71
C ASN A 282 -13.17 1.50 -25.64
N GLU A 283 -14.36 1.85 -26.13
CA GLU A 283 -14.86 3.23 -26.11
C GLU A 283 -15.13 3.71 -24.67
N LYS A 284 -15.68 2.85 -23.81
CA LYS A 284 -15.94 3.16 -22.40
C LYS A 284 -14.63 3.33 -21.64
N TYR A 285 -13.66 2.46 -21.88
CA TYR A 285 -12.32 2.56 -21.30
C TYR A 285 -11.63 3.87 -21.73
N LEU A 286 -11.56 4.14 -23.04
CA LEU A 286 -10.93 5.34 -23.59
C LEU A 286 -11.53 6.63 -23.03
N SER A 287 -12.86 6.78 -23.10
CA SER A 287 -13.54 7.98 -22.58
C SER A 287 -13.30 8.16 -21.08
N SER A 288 -13.40 7.08 -20.30
CA SER A 288 -13.15 7.12 -18.85
C SER A 288 -11.71 7.49 -18.54
N TYR A 289 -10.74 7.04 -19.34
CA TYR A 289 -9.32 7.34 -19.12
C TYR A 289 -8.97 8.78 -19.47
N ILE A 290 -9.51 9.31 -20.58
CA ILE A 290 -9.37 10.74 -20.91
C ILE A 290 -9.89 11.57 -19.73
N ASP A 291 -11.14 11.32 -19.30
CA ASP A 291 -11.76 12.07 -18.20
C ASP A 291 -10.96 11.94 -16.89
N PHE A 292 -10.49 10.73 -16.56
CA PHE A 292 -9.70 10.49 -15.36
C PHE A 292 -8.37 11.24 -15.36
N VAL A 293 -7.63 11.24 -16.48
CA VAL A 293 -6.36 11.99 -16.60
C VAL A 293 -6.58 13.49 -16.45
N GLY A 294 -7.64 14.04 -17.07
CA GLY A 294 -8.02 15.43 -16.90
C GLY A 294 -8.38 15.77 -15.45
N GLN A 295 -9.12 14.88 -14.79
CA GLN A 295 -9.50 14.99 -13.37
C GLN A 295 -8.29 14.93 -12.43
N VAL A 296 -7.33 14.04 -12.70
CA VAL A 296 -6.06 13.96 -11.96
C VAL A 296 -5.29 15.27 -12.08
N HIS A 297 -5.15 15.78 -13.30
CA HIS A 297 -4.45 17.05 -13.52
C HIS A 297 -5.19 18.25 -12.90
N GLN A 298 -6.53 18.22 -12.84
CA GLN A 298 -7.29 19.24 -12.14
C GLN A 298 -6.98 19.27 -10.63
N LYS A 299 -6.78 18.10 -9.99
CA LYS A 299 -6.39 18.03 -8.58
C LYS A 299 -4.92 18.29 -8.34
N TYR A 300 -4.06 17.98 -9.31
CA TYR A 300 -2.62 18.22 -9.28
C TYR A 300 -2.17 19.05 -10.51
N PRO A 301 -2.43 20.37 -10.54
CA PRO A 301 -2.21 21.19 -11.75
C PRO A 301 -0.76 21.32 -12.22
N ARG A 302 0.20 20.87 -11.40
CA ARG A 302 1.64 20.89 -11.74
C ARG A 302 2.19 19.51 -12.05
N ALA A 303 1.39 18.45 -11.90
CA ALA A 303 1.86 17.09 -12.08
C ALA A 303 2.19 16.81 -13.55
N GLN A 304 3.30 16.10 -13.77
CA GLN A 304 3.50 15.34 -15.00
C GLN A 304 2.86 13.96 -14.83
N ILE A 305 2.02 13.56 -15.77
CA ILE A 305 1.29 12.30 -15.74
C ILE A 305 1.93 11.33 -16.73
N ILE A 306 2.34 10.17 -16.26
CA ILE A 306 2.95 9.11 -17.05
C ILE A 306 1.94 7.97 -17.18
N LEU A 307 1.50 7.71 -18.40
CA LEU A 307 0.68 6.55 -18.75
C LEU A 307 1.63 5.38 -19.06
N ILE A 308 1.55 4.33 -18.26
CA ILE A 308 2.33 3.11 -18.50
C ILE A 308 1.62 2.27 -19.57
N ALA A 309 2.37 1.75 -20.52
CA ALA A 309 1.87 0.72 -21.43
C ALA A 309 1.33 -0.47 -20.63
N LEU A 310 0.07 -0.83 -20.88
CA LEU A 310 -0.62 -1.79 -20.03
C LEU A 310 0.03 -3.18 -20.08
N TRP A 311 0.14 -3.80 -18.91
CA TRP A 311 0.64 -5.16 -18.76
C TRP A 311 -0.53 -6.13 -18.70
N ASN A 312 -0.60 -7.04 -19.66
CA ASN A 312 -1.70 -8.01 -19.74
C ASN A 312 -1.17 -9.44 -19.82
N GLY A 313 -0.32 -9.78 -18.85
CA GLY A 313 0.33 -11.09 -18.73
C GLY A 313 1.58 -11.25 -19.60
N PHE A 314 2.14 -12.46 -19.58
CA PHE A 314 3.28 -12.86 -20.40
C PHE A 314 2.92 -14.14 -21.16
N GLY A 315 3.23 -14.18 -22.45
CA GLY A 315 3.06 -15.36 -23.31
C GLY A 315 4.39 -16.04 -23.58
N GLN A 316 4.40 -17.37 -23.63
CA GLN A 316 5.60 -18.12 -24.01
C GLN A 316 5.87 -17.94 -25.52
N VAL A 317 7.08 -17.49 -25.86
CA VAL A 317 7.57 -17.38 -27.24
C VAL A 317 8.87 -18.15 -27.35
N GLY A 318 8.81 -19.35 -27.94
CA GLY A 318 9.94 -20.28 -27.98
C GLY A 318 10.38 -20.70 -26.57
N ASN A 319 11.64 -20.42 -26.23
CA ASN A 319 12.22 -20.68 -24.91
C ASN A 319 12.29 -19.43 -24.01
N THR A 320 11.58 -18.36 -24.37
CA THR A 320 11.46 -17.13 -23.56
C THR A 320 10.00 -16.76 -23.34
N TRP A 321 9.78 -15.72 -22.55
CA TRP A 321 8.49 -15.08 -22.32
C TRP A 321 8.50 -13.67 -22.91
N GLU A 322 7.40 -13.28 -23.54
CA GLU A 322 7.19 -11.93 -24.05
C GLU A 322 6.02 -11.26 -23.33
N GLN A 323 6.14 -9.96 -23.07
CA GLN A 323 5.12 -9.17 -22.41
C GLN A 323 3.90 -9.02 -23.32
N GLY A 324 2.73 -9.39 -22.81
CA GLY A 324 1.44 -9.08 -23.41
C GLY A 324 1.03 -7.64 -23.12
N GLY A 325 0.44 -6.98 -24.12
CA GLY A 325 -0.18 -5.67 -23.99
C GLY A 325 -1.70 -5.72 -24.18
N ALA A 326 -2.38 -4.66 -23.77
CA ALA A 326 -3.80 -4.45 -24.00
C ALA A 326 -4.09 -2.95 -24.11
N PHE A 327 -5.23 -2.60 -24.72
CA PHE A 327 -5.64 -1.20 -24.94
C PHE A 327 -4.54 -0.28 -25.51
N ILE A 328 -3.69 -0.81 -26.39
CA ILE A 328 -2.49 -0.10 -26.88
C ILE A 328 -2.91 1.18 -27.61
N GLU A 329 -3.90 1.06 -28.51
CA GLU A 329 -4.41 2.18 -29.28
C GLU A 329 -5.14 3.19 -28.38
N GLU A 330 -5.94 2.72 -27.43
CA GLU A 330 -6.70 3.58 -26.52
C GLU A 330 -5.77 4.39 -25.62
N ILE A 331 -4.74 3.77 -25.02
CA ILE A 331 -3.78 4.48 -24.17
C ILE A 331 -2.97 5.50 -24.98
N GLN A 332 -2.59 5.15 -26.22
CA GLN A 332 -1.95 6.10 -27.13
C GLN A 332 -2.89 7.26 -27.50
N GLN A 333 -4.19 7.01 -27.66
CA GLN A 333 -5.19 8.04 -27.90
C GLN A 333 -5.36 8.98 -26.68
N VAL A 334 -5.30 8.47 -25.44
CA VAL A 334 -5.29 9.33 -24.24
C VAL A 334 -4.06 10.24 -24.24
N TYR A 335 -2.88 9.71 -24.55
CA TYR A 335 -1.66 10.52 -24.68
C TYR A 335 -1.81 11.58 -25.79
N ALA A 336 -2.27 11.18 -26.98
CA ALA A 336 -2.49 12.09 -28.10
C ALA A 336 -3.49 13.21 -27.77
N HIS A 337 -4.55 12.90 -27.03
CA HIS A 337 -5.56 13.86 -26.58
C HIS A 337 -4.93 15.01 -25.77
N TYR A 338 -3.94 14.72 -24.94
CA TYR A 338 -3.27 15.69 -24.06
C TYR A 338 -1.89 16.15 -24.56
N GLN A 339 -1.43 15.67 -25.72
CA GLN A 339 -0.07 15.94 -26.22
C GLN A 339 0.26 17.43 -26.30
N HIS A 340 -0.69 18.25 -26.77
CA HIS A 340 -0.50 19.70 -26.87
C HIS A 340 -0.54 20.42 -25.52
N ALA A 341 -1.16 19.82 -24.49
CA ALA A 341 -1.15 20.37 -23.15
C ALA A 341 0.18 20.11 -22.42
N GLY A 342 0.98 19.14 -22.88
CA GLY A 342 2.36 18.93 -22.47
C GLY A 342 2.57 18.36 -21.06
N PHE A 343 1.50 17.93 -20.38
CA PHE A 343 1.58 17.34 -19.03
C PHE A 343 1.42 15.82 -19.01
N VAL A 344 1.12 15.18 -20.15
CA VAL A 344 0.94 13.72 -20.25
C VAL A 344 2.07 13.12 -21.09
N HIS A 345 2.61 11.99 -20.62
CA HIS A 345 3.68 11.22 -21.25
C HIS A 345 3.25 9.77 -21.37
N TYR A 346 3.67 9.10 -22.44
CA TYR A 346 3.49 7.66 -22.59
C TYR A 346 4.84 6.95 -22.35
N PHE A 347 4.83 5.92 -21.51
CA PHE A 347 6.00 5.11 -21.24
C PHE A 347 5.77 3.67 -21.67
N ASN A 348 6.46 3.27 -22.75
CA ASN A 348 6.46 1.89 -23.19
C ASN A 348 7.43 1.06 -22.34
N THR A 349 6.90 -0.01 -21.74
CA THR A 349 7.67 -0.91 -20.87
C THR A 349 8.16 -2.16 -21.58
N THR A 350 7.86 -2.36 -22.86
CA THR A 350 8.28 -3.55 -23.60
C THR A 350 9.79 -3.77 -23.47
N GLY A 351 10.18 -4.93 -22.93
CA GLY A 351 11.57 -5.31 -22.71
C GLY A 351 12.21 -4.74 -21.44
N ILE A 352 11.51 -3.91 -20.67
CA ILE A 352 11.94 -3.42 -19.36
C ILE A 352 11.48 -4.39 -18.26
N LEU A 353 10.18 -4.70 -18.25
CA LEU A 353 9.60 -5.64 -17.30
C LEU A 353 9.71 -7.07 -17.84
N GLN A 354 10.28 -7.96 -17.04
CA GLN A 354 10.46 -9.36 -17.37
C GLN A 354 9.40 -10.23 -16.68
N HIS A 355 9.20 -11.45 -17.19
CA HIS A 355 8.20 -12.39 -16.68
C HIS A 355 8.29 -12.65 -15.16
N ASN A 356 9.49 -12.60 -14.60
CA ASN A 356 9.71 -12.83 -13.16
C ASN A 356 9.62 -11.56 -12.30
N ASP A 357 9.46 -10.39 -12.91
CA ASP A 357 9.33 -9.10 -12.20
C ASP A 357 7.88 -8.87 -11.73
N ILE A 358 6.91 -9.56 -12.34
CA ILE A 358 5.56 -9.74 -11.84
C ILE A 358 5.47 -11.18 -11.34
N VAL A 359 4.90 -11.42 -10.15
CA VAL A 359 4.83 -12.79 -9.62
C VAL A 359 4.12 -13.72 -10.60
N SER A 360 4.89 -14.69 -11.09
CA SER A 360 4.64 -15.51 -12.27
C SER A 360 3.46 -16.49 -12.18
N LEU A 361 2.62 -16.41 -11.16
CA LEU A 361 1.61 -17.44 -10.87
C LEU A 361 0.17 -16.99 -11.01
N ALA A 362 -0.08 -15.70 -11.21
CA ALA A 362 -1.43 -15.22 -11.44
C ALA A 362 -1.96 -15.54 -12.85
N TRP A 363 -1.08 -15.89 -13.80
CA TRP A 363 -1.45 -15.95 -15.23
C TRP A 363 -1.67 -17.36 -15.78
N GLU A 364 -1.28 -18.41 -15.06
CA GLU A 364 -1.44 -19.80 -15.53
C GLU A 364 -2.79 -20.45 -15.16
N ARG A 365 -3.71 -19.72 -14.52
CA ARG A 365 -4.99 -20.28 -14.02
C ARG A 365 -6.24 -19.40 -14.20
N TRP A 366 -6.35 -18.66 -15.31
CA TRP A 366 -7.62 -18.03 -15.69
C TRP A 366 -8.01 -18.41 -17.11
#